data_AF-A0A0F9CTL7-F1
#
_entry.id   AF-A0A0F9CTL7-F1
#
_cell.length_a   1.000
_cell.length_b   1.000
_cell.length_c   1.000
_cell.angle_alpha   90.00
_cell.angle_beta   90.00
_cell.angle_gamma   90.00
#
_symmetry.space_group_name_H-M   'P 1'
#
loop_
_entity.id
_entity.type
_entity.pdbx_description
1 polymer ?
#
loop_
_entity_poly.entity_id
_entity_poly.type
_entity_poly.pdbx_seq_one_letter_code
_entity_poly.pdbx_strand_id
1 'polypeptide(L)'
;SGMTEKEYEADCRRSSLSRKAKEALFAVAMELKYSKNDILSIYLNRAYMGGGAFGAEAAAQRFFGKPSAALSASEGAMLAGLLTAPTTLSPTNNLDRSQSRAATVIRLMEGQGYLTAAEADEAIANPAQLSEAAEAEAGGYFADWVMSSGPEFFTRNTTEDVIIKTTLDQRIQRAAEDGLKWIFENKVKDTSKAQAAIVVMSSDGAVRALVGGRKTKVAGAFNRATQAMRQTGSAFKPFIYAAALDLGYSPDDIIVDEPYCLNIPGSGEWCPELVEHPGGKGL
;
A
#
# COMPACT_ATOMS: atom_id res chain seq x y z
N SER A 1 -38.86 19.86 4.11
CA SER A 1 -37.88 19.96 3.01
C SER A 1 -36.66 19.15 3.43
N GLY A 2 -36.55 17.92 2.94
CA GLY A 2 -35.52 16.98 3.38
C GLY A 2 -34.29 17.13 2.51
N MET A 3 -33.20 17.63 3.10
CA MET A 3 -31.87 17.49 2.50
C MET A 3 -31.54 16.01 2.39
N THR A 4 -30.93 15.61 1.27
CA THR A 4 -30.35 14.27 1.13
C THR A 4 -29.16 14.14 2.10
N GLU A 5 -28.84 12.91 2.52
CA GLU A 5 -27.71 12.64 3.44
C GLU A 5 -26.38 13.20 2.91
N LYS A 6 -26.19 13.15 1.59
CA LYS A 6 -25.03 13.72 0.89
C LYS A 6 -24.97 15.25 0.94
N GLU A 7 -26.10 15.93 0.82
CA GLU A 7 -26.19 17.39 0.97
C GLU A 7 -25.98 17.81 2.42
N TYR A 8 -26.50 17.02 3.37
CA TYR A 8 -26.27 17.21 4.79
C TYR A 8 -24.78 17.05 5.13
N GLU A 9 -24.12 15.99 4.67
CA GLU A 9 -22.69 15.76 4.87
C GLU A 9 -21.82 16.85 4.21
N ALA A 10 -22.17 17.31 3.01
CA ALA A 10 -21.43 18.36 2.30
C ALA A 10 -21.57 19.74 2.97
N ASP A 11 -22.75 20.08 3.49
CA ASP A 11 -22.96 21.27 4.32
C ASP A 11 -22.26 21.14 5.68
N CYS A 12 -22.32 19.94 6.28
CA CYS A 12 -21.58 19.58 7.50
C CYS A 12 -20.05 19.61 7.32
N ARG A 13 -19.50 19.61 6.10
CA ARG A 13 -18.06 19.75 5.85
C ARG A 13 -17.58 21.21 5.72
N ARG A 14 -18.46 22.18 5.46
CA ARG A 14 -18.10 23.61 5.44
C ARG A 14 -18.03 24.19 6.85
N SER A 15 -16.84 24.61 7.29
CA SER A 15 -16.62 25.24 8.60
C SER A 15 -17.23 26.66 8.65
N SER A 16 -18.54 26.76 8.83
CA SER A 16 -19.23 28.04 9.01
C SER A 16 -19.22 28.47 10.48
N LEU A 17 -19.13 29.78 10.73
CA LEU A 17 -19.19 30.34 12.08
C LEU A 17 -20.52 30.01 12.78
N SER A 18 -21.62 29.93 12.03
CA SER A 18 -22.93 29.53 12.54
C SER A 18 -22.97 28.08 13.02
N ARG A 19 -22.24 27.16 12.36
CA ARG A 19 -22.12 25.76 12.80
C ARG A 19 -21.33 25.65 14.09
N LYS A 20 -20.20 26.34 14.20
CA LYS A 20 -19.39 26.36 15.44
C LYS A 20 -20.20 26.88 16.63
N ALA A 21 -21.07 27.87 16.43
CA ALA A 21 -21.96 28.36 17.48
C ALA A 21 -22.99 27.29 17.92
N LYS A 22 -23.56 26.53 16.98
CA LYS A 22 -24.45 25.40 17.30
C LYS A 22 -23.70 24.26 18.01
N GLU A 23 -22.52 23.90 17.55
CA GLU A 23 -21.66 22.89 18.19
C GLU A 23 -21.35 23.28 19.65
N ALA A 24 -21.07 24.56 19.92
CA ALA A 24 -20.83 25.06 21.28
C ALA A 24 -22.06 24.91 22.19
N LEU A 25 -23.26 25.29 21.70
CA LEU A 25 -24.51 25.10 22.44
C LEU A 25 -24.79 23.62 22.75
N PHE A 26 -24.58 22.73 21.77
CA PHE A 26 -24.76 21.30 21.99
C PHE A 26 -23.71 20.71 22.93
N ALA A 27 -22.47 21.18 22.89
CA ALA A 27 -21.42 20.76 23.82
C ALA A 27 -21.79 21.11 25.27
N VAL A 28 -22.27 22.33 25.52
CA VAL A 28 -22.76 22.73 26.86
C VAL A 28 -23.95 21.88 27.29
N ALA A 29 -24.92 21.65 26.40
CA ALA A 29 -26.06 20.80 26.71
C ALA A 29 -25.68 19.35 27.02
N MET A 30 -24.66 18.81 26.33
CA MET A 30 -24.11 17.47 26.60
C MET A 30 -23.45 17.42 27.99
N GLU A 31 -22.65 18.43 28.36
CA GLU A 31 -21.99 18.48 29.68
C GLU A 31 -22.97 18.67 30.85
N LEU A 32 -24.11 19.32 30.62
CA LEU A 32 -25.17 19.43 31.63
C LEU A 32 -25.93 18.12 31.83
N LYS A 33 -25.97 17.24 30.82
CA LYS A 33 -26.77 16.01 30.84
C LYS A 33 -25.96 14.75 31.14
N TYR A 34 -24.68 14.73 30.77
CA TYR A 34 -23.82 13.54 30.81
C TYR A 34 -22.53 13.83 31.56
N SER A 35 -22.00 12.81 32.25
CA SER A 35 -20.66 12.93 32.86
C SER A 35 -19.57 12.97 31.78
N LYS A 36 -18.36 13.42 32.14
CA LYS A 36 -17.21 13.40 31.21
C LYS A 36 -16.91 11.99 30.71
N ASN A 37 -17.10 10.98 31.56
CA ASN A 37 -16.92 9.57 31.20
C ASN A 37 -17.99 9.10 30.19
N ASP A 38 -19.24 9.52 30.36
CA ASP A 38 -20.32 9.20 29.42
C ASP A 38 -20.06 9.85 28.06
N ILE A 39 -19.65 11.13 28.05
CA ILE A 39 -19.31 11.85 26.82
C ILE A 39 -18.16 11.16 26.09
N LEU A 40 -17.10 10.78 26.82
CA LEU A 40 -15.97 10.05 26.25
C LEU A 40 -16.39 8.69 25.72
N SER A 41 -17.21 7.95 26.46
CA SER A 41 -17.74 6.64 26.03
C SER A 41 -18.57 6.76 24.75
N ILE A 42 -19.48 7.73 24.68
CA ILE A 42 -20.28 8.01 23.48
C ILE A 42 -19.35 8.34 22.30
N TYR A 43 -18.34 9.17 22.52
CA TYR A 43 -17.36 9.54 21.50
C TYR A 43 -16.59 8.31 20.99
N LEU A 44 -15.99 7.53 21.90
CA LEU A 44 -15.19 6.36 21.55
C LEU A 44 -16.00 5.23 20.91
N ASN A 45 -17.32 5.17 21.12
CA ASN A 45 -18.17 4.18 20.47
C ASN A 45 -18.69 4.63 19.09
N ARG A 46 -18.59 5.92 18.75
CA ARG A 46 -19.16 6.48 17.51
C ARG A 46 -18.14 7.06 16.55
N ALA A 47 -16.95 7.43 17.02
CA ALA A 47 -15.93 8.04 16.18
C ALA A 47 -15.54 7.12 15.02
N TYR A 48 -15.50 7.67 13.80
CA TYR A 48 -15.00 6.93 12.63
C TYR A 48 -13.48 6.79 12.72
N MET A 49 -12.98 5.55 12.67
CA MET A 49 -11.56 5.22 12.83
C MET A 49 -10.95 4.58 11.58
N GLY A 50 -11.59 4.72 10.42
CA GLY A 50 -11.03 4.27 9.14
C GLY A 50 -11.36 2.82 8.82
N GLY A 51 -11.21 2.45 7.54
CA GLY A 51 -11.50 1.10 7.04
C GLY A 51 -12.94 0.62 7.29
N GLY A 52 -13.91 1.52 7.44
CA GLY A 52 -15.28 1.14 7.80
C GLY A 52 -15.52 0.86 9.29
N ALA A 53 -14.50 1.03 10.16
CA ALA A 53 -14.67 0.85 11.60
C ALA A 53 -15.21 2.13 12.28
N PHE A 54 -16.31 1.97 13.02
CA PHE A 54 -16.85 2.99 13.91
C PHE A 54 -16.69 2.54 15.36
N GLY A 55 -15.96 3.34 16.11
CA GLY A 55 -15.65 3.12 17.52
C GLY A 55 -14.38 2.30 17.79
N ALA A 56 -13.83 2.48 18.99
CA ALA A 56 -12.55 1.95 19.41
C ALA A 56 -12.51 0.42 19.46
N GLU A 57 -13.57 -0.22 19.95
CA GLU A 57 -13.66 -1.70 19.99
C GLU A 57 -13.68 -2.29 18.58
N ALA A 58 -14.52 -1.74 17.70
CA ALA A 58 -14.60 -2.22 16.32
C ALA A 58 -13.27 -2.01 15.58
N ALA A 59 -12.59 -0.88 15.79
CA ALA A 59 -11.28 -0.60 15.19
C ALA A 59 -10.18 -1.53 15.74
N ALA A 60 -10.18 -1.80 17.04
CA ALA A 60 -9.25 -2.73 17.68
C ALA A 60 -9.39 -4.15 17.11
N GLN A 61 -10.62 -4.65 17.02
CA GLN A 61 -10.91 -5.94 16.39
C GLN A 61 -10.51 -5.95 14.92
N ARG A 62 -10.85 -4.89 14.18
CA ARG A 62 -10.56 -4.79 12.74
C ARG A 62 -9.07 -4.81 12.44
N PHE A 63 -8.27 -4.01 13.14
CA PHE A 63 -6.86 -3.84 12.79
C PHE A 63 -5.96 -4.85 13.50
N PHE A 64 -6.28 -5.21 14.75
CA PHE A 64 -5.40 -6.00 15.62
C PHE A 64 -6.00 -7.35 16.03
N GLY A 65 -7.27 -7.62 15.72
CA GLY A 65 -7.92 -8.90 16.07
C GLY A 65 -8.07 -9.12 17.57
N LYS A 66 -8.16 -8.05 18.37
CA LYS A 66 -8.23 -8.12 19.83
C LYS A 66 -9.13 -7.04 20.44
N PRO A 67 -9.62 -7.26 21.67
CA PRO A 67 -10.46 -6.27 22.34
C PRO A 67 -9.69 -4.99 22.64
N SER A 68 -10.39 -3.85 22.63
CA SER A 68 -9.79 -2.52 22.87
C SER A 68 -9.11 -2.41 24.24
N ALA A 69 -9.58 -3.16 25.23
CA ALA A 69 -8.98 -3.24 26.56
C ALA A 69 -7.61 -3.95 26.60
N ALA A 70 -7.25 -4.71 25.55
CA ALA A 70 -6.00 -5.47 25.45
C ALA A 70 -4.99 -4.83 24.47
N LEU A 71 -5.22 -3.58 24.08
CA LEU A 71 -4.29 -2.84 23.23
C LEU A 71 -3.02 -2.46 23.99
N SER A 72 -1.88 -2.56 23.31
CA SER A 72 -0.62 -1.98 23.76
C SER A 72 -0.66 -0.45 23.63
N ALA A 73 0.33 0.22 24.22
CA ALA A 73 0.52 1.66 24.03
C ALA A 73 0.64 2.02 22.54
N SER A 74 1.41 1.25 21.74
CA SER A 74 1.63 1.53 20.33
C SER A 74 0.36 1.38 19.48
N GLU A 75 -0.51 0.42 19.78
CA GLU A 75 -1.78 0.22 19.08
C GLU A 75 -2.84 1.23 19.50
N GLY A 76 -2.94 1.53 20.80
CA GLY A 76 -3.80 2.59 21.31
C GLY A 76 -3.43 3.95 20.72
N ALA A 77 -2.12 4.24 20.64
CA ALA A 77 -1.59 5.43 19.99
C ALA A 77 -1.90 5.47 18.49
N MET A 78 -1.87 4.32 17.80
CA MET A 78 -2.27 4.22 16.40
C MET A 78 -3.75 4.60 16.24
N LEU A 79 -4.67 3.97 16.99
CA LEU A 79 -6.11 4.29 16.93
C LEU A 79 -6.41 5.75 17.27
N ALA A 80 -5.78 6.29 18.30
CA ALA A 80 -5.92 7.70 18.68
C ALA A 80 -5.43 8.62 17.55
N GLY A 81 -4.37 8.24 16.84
CA GLY A 81 -3.86 8.95 15.67
C GLY A 81 -4.87 9.02 14.52
N LEU A 82 -5.70 7.98 14.33
CA LEU A 82 -6.69 7.89 13.25
C LEU A 82 -7.74 8.98 13.34
N LEU A 83 -8.12 9.41 14.55
CA LEU A 83 -9.14 10.44 14.76
C LEU A 83 -8.87 11.76 14.01
N THR A 84 -7.60 12.04 13.67
CA THR A 84 -7.24 13.24 12.93
C THR A 84 -7.43 13.14 11.42
N ALA A 85 -7.28 11.95 10.85
CA ALA A 85 -7.53 11.70 9.43
C ALA A 85 -7.78 10.18 9.20
N PRO A 86 -8.98 9.67 9.52
CA PRO A 86 -9.23 8.23 9.67
C PRO A 86 -8.96 7.44 8.39
N THR A 87 -9.24 8.03 7.22
CA THR A 87 -9.01 7.38 5.94
C THR A 87 -7.53 7.40 5.54
N THR A 88 -6.86 8.55 5.63
CA THR A 88 -5.48 8.69 5.12
C THR A 88 -4.41 8.12 6.05
N LEU A 89 -4.74 7.99 7.34
CA LEU A 89 -3.88 7.38 8.37
C LEU A 89 -4.23 5.93 8.67
N SER A 90 -5.27 5.38 8.03
CA SER A 90 -5.68 3.98 8.25
C SER A 90 -4.48 3.03 8.03
N PRO A 91 -4.20 2.11 8.96
CA PRO A 91 -3.07 1.19 8.82
C PRO A 91 -3.22 0.23 7.65
N THR A 92 -4.47 -0.05 7.22
CA THR A 92 -4.76 -0.82 6.01
C THR A 92 -4.46 -0.06 4.71
N ASN A 93 -4.37 1.27 4.75
CA ASN A 93 -4.06 2.07 3.55
C ASN A 93 -2.57 2.40 3.47
N ASN A 94 -1.95 2.69 4.61
CA ASN A 94 -0.50 2.94 4.70
C ASN A 94 -0.03 2.72 6.14
N LEU A 95 0.53 1.54 6.40
CA LEU A 95 0.98 1.15 7.73
C LEU A 95 2.09 2.08 8.24
N ASP A 96 3.09 2.39 7.41
CA ASP A 96 4.23 3.24 7.78
C ASP A 96 3.79 4.65 8.22
N ARG A 97 2.84 5.25 7.50
CA ARG A 97 2.25 6.54 7.85
C ARG A 97 1.46 6.45 9.15
N SER A 98 0.73 5.37 9.36
CA SER A 98 -0.02 5.11 10.59
C SER A 98 0.91 4.97 11.80
N GLN A 99 2.00 4.19 11.67
CA GLN A 99 3.04 4.01 12.68
C GLN A 99 3.77 5.32 12.99
N SER A 100 4.09 6.12 11.96
CA SER A 100 4.71 7.44 12.13
C SER A 100 3.81 8.40 12.92
N ARG A 101 2.49 8.33 12.67
CA ARG A 101 1.50 9.09 13.45
C ARG A 101 1.43 8.56 14.89
N ALA A 102 1.38 7.25 15.09
CA ALA A 102 1.35 6.62 16.40
C ALA A 102 2.56 7.04 17.25
N ALA A 103 3.77 7.03 16.67
CA ALA A 103 4.99 7.49 17.33
C ALA A 103 4.91 8.96 17.77
N THR A 104 4.17 9.81 17.05
CA THR A 104 3.91 11.18 17.48
C THR A 104 2.99 11.21 18.70
N VAL A 105 1.95 10.36 18.74
CA VAL A 105 1.06 10.24 19.89
C VAL A 105 1.82 9.71 21.11
N ILE A 106 2.69 8.72 20.95
CA ILE A 106 3.54 8.18 22.04
C ILE A 106 4.41 9.27 22.67
N ARG A 107 5.11 10.08 21.86
CA ARG A 107 5.92 11.21 22.37
C ARG A 107 5.08 12.24 23.14
N LEU A 108 3.83 12.46 22.73
CA LEU A 108 2.91 13.35 23.45
C LEU A 108 2.44 12.74 24.77
N MET A 109 2.19 11.42 24.80
CA MET A 109 1.82 10.70 26.01
C MET A 109 2.96 10.71 27.04
N GLU A 110 4.20 10.50 26.60
CA GLU A 110 5.40 10.63 27.44
C GLU A 110 5.52 12.05 28.01
N GLY A 111 5.47 13.08 27.14
CA GLY A 111 5.61 14.47 27.57
C GLY A 111 4.51 14.96 28.50
N GLN A 112 3.37 14.26 28.56
CA GLN A 112 2.25 14.55 29.47
C GLN A 112 2.22 13.61 30.69
N GLY A 113 3.18 12.68 30.81
CA GLY A 113 3.30 11.76 31.93
C GLY A 113 2.32 10.57 31.91
N TYR A 114 1.66 10.29 30.78
CA TYR A 114 0.84 9.08 30.61
C TYR A 114 1.68 7.83 30.37
N LEU A 115 2.92 7.99 29.90
CA LEU A 115 3.91 6.93 29.75
C LEU A 115 5.22 7.39 30.39
N THR A 116 5.94 6.45 30.98
CA THR A 116 7.34 6.63 31.33
C THR A 116 8.22 6.64 30.08
N ALA A 117 9.43 7.20 30.17
CA ALA A 117 10.38 7.18 29.06
C ALA A 117 10.67 5.74 28.57
N ALA A 118 10.78 4.78 29.50
CA ALA A 118 11.00 3.37 29.17
C ALA A 118 9.83 2.76 28.38
N GLU A 119 8.59 3.02 28.77
CA GLU A 119 7.40 2.54 28.05
C GLU A 119 7.27 3.21 26.67
N ALA A 120 7.61 4.50 26.58
CA ALA A 120 7.62 5.23 25.31
C ALA A 120 8.67 4.68 24.34
N ASP A 121 9.89 4.43 24.83
CA ASP A 121 10.97 3.81 24.06
C ASP A 121 10.59 2.40 23.59
N GLU A 122 9.99 1.60 24.47
CA GLU A 122 9.50 0.25 24.11
C GLU A 122 8.41 0.31 23.03
N ALA A 123 7.44 1.23 23.16
CA ALA A 123 6.37 1.40 22.19
C ALA A 123 6.87 1.92 20.83
N ILE A 124 7.92 2.75 20.81
CA ILE A 124 8.55 3.22 19.57
C ILE A 124 9.37 2.10 18.93
N ALA A 125 10.09 1.30 19.72
CA ALA A 125 10.88 0.17 19.24
C ALA A 125 9.99 -0.97 18.70
N ASN A 126 8.78 -1.12 19.25
CA ASN A 126 7.79 -2.13 18.86
C ASN A 126 6.50 -1.47 18.32
N PRO A 127 6.55 -0.88 17.11
CA PRO A 127 5.39 -0.23 16.53
C PRO A 127 4.27 -1.23 16.23
N ALA A 128 3.03 -0.77 16.33
CA ALA A 128 1.85 -1.59 16.08
C ALA A 128 1.86 -2.18 14.66
N GLN A 129 1.52 -3.47 14.57
CA GLN A 129 1.39 -4.21 13.32
C GLN A 129 -0.07 -4.62 13.12
N LEU A 130 -0.47 -4.85 11.88
CA LEU A 130 -1.79 -5.41 11.59
C LEU A 130 -1.86 -6.88 11.98
N SER A 131 -3.03 -7.35 12.37
CA SER A 131 -3.30 -8.80 12.45
C SER A 131 -3.19 -9.45 11.07
N GLU A 132 -2.90 -10.75 11.00
CA GLU A 132 -2.81 -11.45 9.71
C GLU A 132 -4.09 -11.32 8.85
N ALA A 133 -5.26 -11.28 9.51
CA ALA A 133 -6.54 -11.06 8.85
C ALA A 133 -6.65 -9.64 8.29
N ALA A 134 -6.27 -8.63 9.08
CA ALA A 134 -6.27 -7.23 8.65
C ALA A 134 -5.24 -6.97 7.53
N GLU A 135 -4.08 -7.62 7.58
CA GLU A 135 -3.08 -7.57 6.50
C GLU A 135 -3.61 -8.18 5.20
N ALA A 136 -4.38 -9.26 5.29
CA ALA A 136 -5.01 -9.86 4.12
C ALA A 136 -6.08 -8.93 3.49
N GLU A 137 -6.75 -8.12 4.32
CA GLU A 137 -7.74 -7.11 3.88
C GLU A 137 -7.12 -5.78 3.43
N ALA A 138 -5.88 -5.46 3.82
CA ALA A 138 -5.22 -4.18 3.55
C ALA A 138 -5.00 -3.90 2.04
N GLY A 139 -5.26 -4.88 1.19
CA GLY A 139 -4.91 -4.80 -0.22
C GLY A 139 -3.41 -5.01 -0.41
N GLY A 140 -3.05 -5.55 -1.58
CA GLY A 140 -1.66 -5.73 -1.98
C GLY A 140 -1.33 -4.88 -3.20
N TYR A 141 -0.17 -5.15 -3.80
CA TYR A 141 0.29 -4.44 -4.99
C TYR A 141 -0.72 -4.38 -6.14
N PHE A 142 -1.55 -5.42 -6.30
CA PHE A 142 -2.62 -5.41 -7.30
C PHE A 142 -3.71 -4.38 -6.98
N ALA A 143 -4.15 -4.30 -5.73
CA ALA A 143 -5.17 -3.34 -5.30
C ALA A 143 -4.64 -1.91 -5.43
N ASP A 144 -3.41 -1.66 -4.98
CA ASP A 144 -2.73 -0.37 -5.15
C ASP A 144 -2.63 0.01 -6.63
N TRP A 145 -2.27 -0.94 -7.49
CA TRP A 145 -2.20 -0.71 -8.93
C TRP A 145 -3.57 -0.31 -9.49
N VAL A 146 -4.64 -1.06 -9.20
CA VAL A 146 -6.01 -0.75 -9.63
C VAL A 146 -6.45 0.63 -9.14
N MET A 147 -6.16 0.98 -7.89
CA MET A 147 -6.51 2.30 -7.33
C MET A 147 -5.71 3.43 -7.95
N SER A 148 -4.48 3.17 -8.40
CA SER A 148 -3.61 4.16 -9.06
C SER A 148 -3.91 4.35 -10.55
N SER A 149 -4.30 3.28 -11.26
CA SER A 149 -4.52 3.28 -12.70
C SER A 149 -5.99 3.42 -13.08
N GLY A 150 -6.91 3.20 -12.14
CA GLY A 150 -8.35 3.31 -12.36
C GLY A 150 -8.82 4.76 -12.52
N PRO A 151 -9.99 5.00 -13.16
CA PRO A 151 -10.54 6.34 -13.33
C PRO A 151 -10.76 7.05 -11.98
N GLU A 152 -10.32 8.30 -11.86
CA GLU A 152 -10.32 9.05 -10.58
C GLU A 152 -11.71 9.17 -9.93
N PHE A 153 -12.78 9.17 -10.74
CA PHE A 153 -14.14 9.21 -10.24
C PHE A 153 -14.49 7.99 -9.36
N PHE A 154 -13.92 6.82 -9.65
CA PHE A 154 -14.16 5.60 -8.86
C PHE A 154 -13.13 5.37 -7.75
N THR A 155 -11.91 5.91 -7.90
CA THR A 155 -10.79 5.59 -6.99
C THR A 155 -10.46 6.69 -5.98
N ARG A 156 -10.79 7.97 -6.27
CA ARG A 156 -10.39 9.12 -5.44
C ARG A 156 -11.53 10.07 -5.07
N ASN A 157 -12.53 10.24 -5.96
CA ASN A 157 -13.53 11.31 -5.84
C ASN A 157 -14.93 10.83 -5.44
N THR A 158 -15.12 9.54 -5.18
CA THR A 158 -16.41 9.01 -4.70
C THR A 158 -16.45 8.90 -3.18
N THR A 159 -17.57 9.30 -2.59
CA THR A 159 -17.91 9.08 -1.18
C THR A 159 -18.82 7.87 -0.98
N GLU A 160 -19.17 7.17 -2.06
CA GLU A 160 -20.06 6.02 -2.05
C GLU A 160 -19.25 4.72 -2.01
N ASP A 161 -19.82 3.68 -1.38
CA ASP A 161 -19.24 2.35 -1.41
C ASP A 161 -19.29 1.80 -2.84
N VAL A 162 -18.12 1.67 -3.48
CA VAL A 162 -17.99 1.14 -4.84
C VAL A 162 -17.45 -0.28 -4.79
N ILE A 163 -18.16 -1.21 -5.44
CA ILE A 163 -17.68 -2.58 -5.67
C ILE A 163 -16.91 -2.60 -6.99
N ILE A 164 -15.59 -2.76 -6.90
CA ILE A 164 -14.72 -2.88 -8.08
C ILE A 164 -14.49 -4.36 -8.40
N LYS A 165 -15.07 -4.83 -9.50
CA LYS A 165 -14.77 -6.16 -10.04
C LYS A 165 -13.51 -6.08 -10.90
N THR A 166 -12.52 -6.90 -10.58
CA THR A 166 -11.20 -6.89 -11.25
C THR A 166 -10.90 -8.22 -11.95
N THR A 167 -9.76 -8.27 -12.65
CA THR A 167 -9.23 -9.49 -13.31
C THR A 167 -8.40 -10.38 -12.38
N LEU A 168 -8.23 -9.98 -11.12
CA LEU A 168 -7.45 -10.70 -10.12
C LEU A 168 -7.96 -12.13 -9.95
N ASP A 169 -7.07 -13.10 -10.12
CA ASP A 169 -7.30 -14.48 -9.73
C ASP A 169 -6.57 -14.74 -8.41
N GLN A 170 -7.32 -14.89 -7.32
CA GLN A 170 -6.75 -15.07 -5.98
C GLN A 170 -5.87 -16.33 -5.86
N ARG A 171 -6.19 -17.39 -6.61
CA ARG A 171 -5.39 -18.62 -6.60
C ARG A 171 -4.04 -18.40 -7.27
N ILE A 172 -4.02 -17.69 -8.40
CA ILE A 172 -2.78 -17.33 -9.09
C ILE A 172 -1.97 -16.33 -8.27
N GLN A 173 -2.62 -15.32 -7.66
CA GLN A 173 -1.97 -14.35 -6.78
C GLN A 173 -1.25 -15.04 -5.63
N ARG A 174 -1.97 -15.91 -4.90
CA ARG A 174 -1.40 -16.63 -3.76
C ARG A 174 -0.25 -17.54 -4.18
N ALA A 175 -0.38 -18.25 -5.30
CA ALA A 175 0.71 -19.07 -5.83
C ALA A 175 1.96 -18.25 -6.21
N ALA A 176 1.79 -17.06 -6.78
CA ALA A 176 2.91 -16.16 -7.09
C ALA A 176 3.60 -15.63 -5.82
N GLU A 177 2.82 -15.25 -4.81
CA GLU A 177 3.33 -14.80 -3.51
C GLU A 177 4.08 -15.92 -2.76
N ASP A 178 3.48 -17.12 -2.69
CA ASP A 178 4.07 -18.28 -2.01
C ASP A 178 5.35 -18.74 -2.72
N GLY A 179 5.36 -18.77 -4.05
CA GLY A 179 6.55 -19.09 -4.84
C GLY A 179 7.68 -18.08 -4.61
N LEU A 180 7.35 -16.79 -4.55
CA LEU A 180 8.32 -15.74 -4.24
C LEU A 180 8.89 -15.92 -2.83
N LYS A 181 8.01 -16.10 -1.84
CA LYS A 181 8.37 -16.33 -0.44
C LYS A 181 9.33 -17.51 -0.32
N TRP A 182 8.98 -18.65 -0.92
CA TRP A 182 9.81 -19.85 -0.90
C TRP A 182 11.21 -19.62 -1.49
N ILE A 183 11.33 -18.92 -2.63
CA ILE A 183 12.64 -18.60 -3.22
C ILE A 183 13.48 -17.75 -2.27
N PHE A 184 12.88 -16.71 -1.67
CA PHE A 184 13.62 -15.84 -0.76
C PHE A 184 14.04 -16.52 0.54
N GLU A 185 13.27 -17.48 1.03
CA GLU A 185 13.60 -18.25 2.24
C GLU A 185 14.63 -19.36 1.97
N ASN A 186 14.59 -19.99 0.79
CA ASN A 186 15.37 -21.21 0.54
C ASN A 186 16.56 -21.03 -0.41
N LYS A 187 16.56 -19.97 -1.24
CA LYS A 187 17.56 -19.78 -2.31
C LYS A 187 18.30 -18.45 -2.21
N VAL A 188 17.83 -17.53 -1.38
CA VAL A 188 18.42 -16.20 -1.21
C VAL A 188 18.92 -16.06 0.22
N LYS A 189 20.14 -15.53 0.41
CA LYS A 189 20.67 -15.26 1.75
C LYS A 189 19.81 -14.20 2.45
N ASP A 190 19.60 -14.33 3.75
CA ASP A 190 18.78 -13.39 4.53
C ASP A 190 19.30 -11.95 4.49
N THR A 191 20.62 -11.79 4.40
CA THR A 191 21.30 -10.48 4.28
C THR A 191 21.20 -9.86 2.88
N SER A 192 20.62 -10.57 1.92
CA SER A 192 20.49 -10.10 0.54
C SER A 192 19.54 -8.92 0.44
N LYS A 193 19.98 -7.89 -0.29
CA LYS A 193 19.15 -6.74 -0.69
C LYS A 193 18.36 -7.00 -1.98
N ALA A 194 18.39 -8.23 -2.49
CA ALA A 194 17.68 -8.60 -3.72
C ALA A 194 16.19 -8.28 -3.62
N GLN A 195 15.62 -7.93 -4.77
CA GLN A 195 14.20 -7.62 -4.94
C GLN A 195 13.70 -8.39 -6.16
N ALA A 196 12.40 -8.59 -6.21
CA ALA A 196 11.74 -9.26 -7.31
C ALA A 196 10.37 -8.62 -7.56
N ALA A 197 9.87 -8.80 -8.78
CA ALA A 197 8.53 -8.45 -9.18
C ALA A 197 7.99 -9.58 -10.06
N ILE A 198 6.69 -9.85 -9.97
CA ILE A 198 6.00 -10.87 -10.75
C ILE A 198 4.75 -10.24 -11.35
N VAL A 199 4.55 -10.45 -12.65
CA VAL A 199 3.30 -10.13 -13.35
C VAL A 199 2.86 -11.39 -14.07
N VAL A 200 1.63 -11.82 -13.83
CA VAL A 200 1.02 -12.95 -14.54
C VAL A 200 -0.14 -12.43 -15.36
N MET A 201 -0.11 -12.69 -16.67
CA MET A 201 -1.13 -12.25 -17.62
C MET A 201 -1.71 -13.44 -18.37
N SER A 202 -2.98 -13.36 -18.74
CA SER A 202 -3.58 -14.25 -19.74
C SER A 202 -3.42 -13.69 -21.14
N SER A 203 -3.69 -14.52 -22.16
CA SER A 203 -3.56 -14.17 -23.58
C SER A 203 -4.47 -13.03 -24.05
N ASP A 204 -5.53 -12.74 -23.28
CA ASP A 204 -6.42 -11.59 -23.48
C ASP A 204 -5.84 -10.26 -22.93
N GLY A 205 -4.62 -10.29 -22.38
CA GLY A 205 -3.97 -9.13 -21.76
C GLY A 205 -4.43 -8.85 -20.33
N ALA A 206 -5.33 -9.65 -19.75
CA ALA A 206 -5.77 -9.45 -18.38
C ALA A 206 -4.68 -9.84 -17.37
N VAL A 207 -4.36 -8.93 -16.45
CA VAL A 207 -3.44 -9.19 -15.33
C VAL A 207 -4.17 -10.03 -14.29
N ARG A 208 -3.67 -11.24 -14.04
CA ARG A 208 -4.26 -12.21 -13.12
C ARG A 208 -3.61 -12.21 -11.74
N ALA A 209 -2.33 -11.86 -11.69
CA ALA A 209 -1.59 -11.67 -10.45
C ALA A 209 -0.50 -10.62 -10.62
N LEU A 210 -0.23 -9.88 -9.55
CA LEU A 210 0.78 -8.82 -9.53
C LEU A 210 1.46 -8.76 -8.16
N VAL A 211 2.79 -8.92 -8.16
CA VAL A 211 3.64 -8.82 -6.97
C VAL A 211 4.73 -7.80 -7.25
N GLY A 212 4.77 -6.73 -6.45
CA GLY A 212 5.68 -5.59 -6.63
C GLY A 212 6.94 -5.60 -5.75
N GLY A 213 7.15 -6.64 -4.93
CA GLY A 213 8.28 -6.70 -4.02
C GLY A 213 8.26 -7.91 -3.08
N ARG A 214 9.34 -8.05 -2.30
CA ARG A 214 9.54 -9.16 -1.34
C ARG A 214 8.48 -9.19 -0.23
N LYS A 215 8.04 -8.02 0.23
CA LYS A 215 6.92 -7.90 1.18
C LYS A 215 5.64 -7.90 0.35
N THR A 216 4.91 -9.01 0.34
CA THR A 216 3.75 -9.21 -0.54
C THR A 216 2.47 -8.55 0.00
N LYS A 217 2.31 -8.54 1.32
CA LYS A 217 1.18 -7.91 2.03
C LYS A 217 1.56 -6.50 2.48
N VAL A 218 1.41 -5.53 1.58
CA VAL A 218 1.75 -4.13 1.82
C VAL A 218 0.76 -3.22 1.10
N ALA A 219 0.39 -2.12 1.76
CA ALA A 219 -0.42 -1.07 1.18
C ALA A 219 0.41 0.20 1.00
N GLY A 220 0.36 0.80 -0.19
CA GLY A 220 1.07 2.02 -0.54
C GLY A 220 2.59 1.85 -0.71
N ALA A 221 3.08 0.62 -0.88
CA ALA A 221 4.49 0.35 -1.09
C ALA A 221 4.91 0.60 -2.55
N PHE A 222 6.20 0.86 -2.76
CA PHE A 222 6.76 1.00 -4.11
C PHE A 222 6.59 -0.30 -4.91
N ASN A 223 5.81 -0.22 -5.99
CA ASN A 223 5.41 -1.36 -6.80
C ASN A 223 6.39 -1.56 -7.95
N ARG A 224 7.35 -2.47 -7.80
CA ARG A 224 8.39 -2.70 -8.82
C ARG A 224 7.84 -3.30 -10.11
N ALA A 225 6.68 -3.95 -10.09
CA ALA A 225 6.08 -4.53 -11.28
C ALA A 225 5.63 -3.45 -12.28
N THR A 226 5.32 -2.24 -11.80
CA THR A 226 4.74 -1.17 -12.64
C THR A 226 5.53 0.13 -12.61
N GLN A 227 6.30 0.38 -11.54
CA GLN A 227 7.01 1.66 -11.33
C GLN A 227 8.52 1.56 -11.56
N ALA A 228 9.10 0.36 -11.51
CA ALA A 228 10.55 0.19 -11.64
C ALA A 228 10.95 -0.02 -13.11
N MET A 229 11.36 1.07 -13.78
CA MET A 229 11.98 0.97 -15.11
C MET A 229 13.36 0.31 -15.01
N ARG A 230 13.57 -0.75 -15.80
CA ARG A 230 14.81 -1.53 -15.83
C ARG A 230 15.21 -1.83 -17.27
N GLN A 231 16.51 -1.92 -17.51
CA GLN A 231 17.03 -2.46 -18.76
C GLN A 231 16.63 -3.93 -18.87
N THR A 232 16.00 -4.29 -19.98
CA THR A 232 15.48 -5.64 -20.26
C THR A 232 16.57 -6.64 -20.63
N GLY A 233 17.73 -6.15 -21.10
CA GLY A 233 18.83 -6.97 -21.58
C GLY A 233 18.39 -7.88 -22.73
N SER A 234 18.95 -9.09 -22.76
CA SER A 234 18.60 -10.13 -23.74
C SER A 234 17.10 -10.47 -23.83
N ALA A 235 16.27 -10.15 -22.84
CA ALA A 235 14.81 -10.33 -22.94
C ALA A 235 14.15 -9.47 -24.04
N PHE A 236 14.85 -8.48 -24.60
CA PHE A 236 14.37 -7.68 -25.72
C PHE A 236 14.55 -8.34 -27.09
N LYS A 237 15.44 -9.34 -27.20
CA LYS A 237 15.78 -9.99 -28.47
C LYS A 237 14.57 -10.51 -29.27
N PRO A 238 13.52 -11.11 -28.65
CA PRO A 238 12.34 -11.55 -29.41
C PRO A 238 11.68 -10.44 -30.25
N PHE A 239 11.73 -9.17 -29.82
CA PHE A 239 11.19 -8.06 -30.61
C PHE A 239 12.02 -7.78 -31.86
N ILE A 240 13.35 -7.93 -31.79
CA ILE A 240 14.23 -7.80 -32.95
C ILE A 240 13.97 -8.92 -33.95
N TYR A 241 13.86 -10.16 -33.47
CA TYR A 241 13.52 -11.30 -34.33
C TYR A 241 12.13 -11.16 -34.95
N ALA A 242 11.14 -10.69 -34.19
CA ALA A 242 9.81 -10.42 -34.73
C ALA A 242 9.86 -9.39 -35.87
N ALA A 243 10.62 -8.30 -35.71
CA ALA A 243 10.79 -7.32 -36.77
C ALA A 243 11.50 -7.88 -38.01
N ALA A 244 12.47 -8.79 -37.84
CA ALA A 244 13.13 -9.46 -38.96
C ALA A 244 12.14 -10.36 -39.73
N LEU A 245 11.32 -11.15 -39.01
CA LEU A 245 10.27 -11.96 -39.61
C LEU A 245 9.24 -11.10 -40.37
N ASP A 246 8.85 -9.93 -39.82
CA ASP A 246 7.97 -8.98 -40.49
C ASP A 246 8.58 -8.40 -41.79
N LEU A 247 9.91 -8.31 -41.86
CA LEU A 247 10.66 -7.89 -43.04
C LEU A 247 10.89 -9.04 -44.06
N GLY A 248 10.37 -10.24 -43.78
CA GLY A 248 10.44 -11.39 -44.68
C GLY A 248 11.63 -12.32 -44.45
N TYR A 249 12.38 -12.15 -43.37
CA TYR A 249 13.41 -13.12 -42.96
C TYR A 249 12.75 -14.43 -42.49
N SER A 250 13.45 -15.54 -42.67
CA SER A 250 13.08 -16.88 -42.20
C SER A 250 13.87 -17.25 -40.94
N PRO A 251 13.32 -18.09 -40.03
CA PRO A 251 14.10 -18.70 -38.95
C PRO A 251 15.34 -19.48 -39.42
N ASP A 252 15.38 -19.91 -40.68
CA ASP A 252 16.49 -20.65 -41.28
C ASP A 252 17.53 -19.75 -41.95
N ASP A 253 17.35 -18.43 -41.94
CA ASP A 253 18.31 -17.49 -42.54
C ASP A 253 19.63 -17.49 -41.75
N ILE A 254 20.74 -17.54 -42.49
CA ILE A 254 22.08 -17.56 -41.90
C ILE A 254 22.48 -16.13 -41.53
N ILE A 255 22.78 -15.92 -40.25
CA ILE A 255 23.33 -14.66 -39.73
C ILE A 255 24.81 -14.87 -39.40
N VAL A 256 25.64 -13.91 -39.79
CA VAL A 256 27.08 -13.93 -39.49
C VAL A 256 27.29 -13.57 -38.02
N ASP A 257 27.96 -14.45 -37.28
CA ASP A 257 28.35 -14.25 -35.89
C ASP A 257 29.88 -14.09 -35.82
N GLU A 258 30.35 -12.84 -35.91
CA GLU A 258 31.76 -12.48 -35.87
C GLU A 258 31.98 -11.19 -35.07
N PRO A 259 33.22 -10.93 -34.58
CA PRO A 259 33.52 -9.67 -33.89
C PRO A 259 33.10 -8.46 -34.72
N TYR A 260 32.26 -7.62 -34.12
CA TYR A 260 31.69 -6.46 -34.77
C TYR A 260 31.98 -5.20 -33.95
N CYS A 261 32.42 -4.14 -34.63
CA CYS A 261 32.67 -2.84 -34.01
C CYS A 261 31.97 -1.75 -34.81
N LEU A 262 31.26 -0.86 -34.12
CA LEU A 262 30.55 0.27 -34.72
C LEU A 262 30.98 1.56 -34.02
N ASN A 263 31.34 2.59 -34.78
CA ASN A 263 31.58 3.91 -34.23
C ASN A 263 30.25 4.66 -34.05
N ILE A 264 29.85 4.88 -32.80
CA ILE A 264 28.59 5.54 -32.45
C ILE A 264 28.86 7.04 -32.25
N PRO A 265 28.21 7.94 -33.02
CA PRO A 265 28.37 9.37 -32.84
C PRO A 265 28.13 9.80 -31.38
N GLY A 266 29.13 10.46 -30.79
CA GLY A 266 29.10 10.94 -29.40
C GLY A 266 29.42 9.89 -28.32
N SER A 267 29.50 8.59 -28.64
CA SER A 267 29.82 7.53 -27.68
C SER A 267 31.13 6.79 -27.99
N GLY A 268 31.71 7.00 -29.17
CA GLY A 268 32.95 6.34 -29.61
C GLY A 268 32.70 4.94 -30.17
N GLU A 269 33.77 4.15 -30.25
CA GLU A 269 33.71 2.79 -30.77
C GLU A 269 33.00 1.84 -29.78
N TRP A 270 32.04 1.08 -30.29
CA TRP A 270 31.27 0.08 -29.55
C TRP A 270 31.45 -1.30 -30.21
N CYS A 271 32.08 -2.22 -29.48
CA CYS A 271 32.30 -3.59 -29.90
C CYS A 271 31.59 -4.55 -28.90
N PRO A 272 30.35 -5.00 -29.18
CA PRO A 272 29.66 -5.95 -28.31
C PRO A 272 30.33 -7.34 -28.32
N GLU A 273 30.25 -8.03 -27.19
CA GLU A 273 30.77 -9.40 -27.01
C GLU A 273 29.68 -10.36 -26.51
N LEU A 274 29.82 -11.63 -26.87
CA LEU A 274 28.98 -12.71 -26.34
C LEU A 274 29.30 -12.99 -24.85
N VAL A 275 28.29 -13.42 -24.10
CA VAL A 275 28.39 -13.73 -22.65
C VAL A 275 29.41 -14.83 -22.36
N GLU A 276 29.69 -15.72 -23.33
CA GLU A 276 30.58 -16.87 -23.17
C GLU A 276 32.08 -16.50 -23.27
N HIS A 277 32.42 -15.25 -23.62
CA HIS A 277 33.80 -14.81 -23.61
C HIS A 277 34.30 -14.51 -22.18
N PRO A 278 35.49 -15.02 -21.78
CA PRO A 278 36.08 -14.72 -20.48
C PRO A 278 36.54 -13.26 -20.43
N GLY A 279 35.61 -12.36 -20.07
CA GLY A 279 35.84 -10.91 -20.03
C GLY A 279 34.63 -10.08 -20.48
N GLY A 280 33.66 -10.68 -21.15
CA GLY A 280 32.54 -9.97 -21.76
C GLY A 280 31.52 -9.46 -20.72
N LYS A 281 31.27 -8.15 -20.74
CA LYS A 281 30.06 -7.56 -20.12
C LYS A 281 28.88 -7.82 -21.07
N GLY A 282 28.34 -9.03 -21.04
CA GLY A 282 27.24 -9.41 -21.90
C GLY A 282 25.92 -8.67 -21.62
N LEU A 283 25.11 -8.52 -22.67
CA LEU A 283 23.72 -8.02 -22.65
C LEU A 283 22.70 -9.17 -22.60
#